data_AF-A0A1J3CEK3-F1
#
_entry.id   AF-A0A1J3CEK3-F1
#
_cell.length_a   1.000
_cell.length_b   1.000
_cell.length_c   1.000
_cell.angle_alpha   90.00
_cell.angle_beta   90.00
_cell.angle_gamma   90.00
#
_symmetry.space_group_name_H-M   'P 1'
#
loop_
_entity.id
_entity.type
_entity.pdbx_description
1 polymer ?
#
loop_
_entity_poly.entity_id
_entity_poly.type
_entity_poly.pdbx_seq_one_letter_code
_entity_poly.pdbx_strand_id
1 'polypeptide(L)'
;NFFQKSKLSSIWSQHANWVGYVAVVTDKDEVARLGRRDIVIAWRGTVTYLEWIYDLKDILCSANFGADPLIKIELGFHDLYTKKEDSCKFSSFSAR
;
A
#
# COMPACT_ATOMS: atom_id res chain seq x y z
N ASN A 1 12.65 -9.68 -2.70
CA ASN A 1 12.50 -9.13 -1.33
C ASN A 1 12.52 -7.61 -1.47
N PHE A 2 11.36 -7.00 -1.72
CA PHE A 2 11.22 -5.65 -2.31
C PHE A 2 11.37 -4.51 -1.29
N PHE A 3 11.20 -4.79 0.01
CA PHE A 3 11.46 -3.80 1.04
C PHE A 3 12.94 -3.83 1.43
N GLN A 4 13.70 -2.86 0.92
CA GLN A 4 15.05 -2.59 1.39
C GLN A 4 14.99 -2.21 2.86
N LYS A 5 15.64 -3.00 3.72
CA LYS A 5 15.73 -2.71 5.16
C LYS A 5 16.45 -1.38 5.34
N SER A 6 15.81 -0.43 6.02
CA SER A 6 16.42 0.86 6.35
C SER A 6 17.72 0.66 7.13
N LYS A 7 18.78 1.42 6.81
CA LYS A 7 20.07 1.42 7.54
C LYS A 7 20.08 2.39 8.74
N LEU A 8 18.95 3.04 9.06
CA LEU A 8 18.84 3.93 10.22
C LEU A 8 18.64 3.13 11.51
N SER A 9 19.38 3.52 12.56
CA SER A 9 19.56 2.79 13.83
C SER A 9 18.31 2.64 14.71
N SER A 10 17.16 3.16 14.29
CA SER A 10 15.88 3.02 14.98
C SER A 10 14.80 2.67 13.96
N ILE A 11 14.62 1.38 13.71
CA ILE A 11 13.53 0.87 12.87
C ILE A 11 12.44 0.36 13.83
N TRP A 12 11.25 0.94 13.77
CA TRP A 12 10.11 0.53 14.60
C TRP A 12 9.54 -0.85 14.18
N SER A 13 9.74 -1.26 12.92
CA SER A 13 9.46 -2.61 12.44
C SER A 13 10.36 -2.96 11.25
N GLN A 14 10.99 -4.15 11.30
CA GLN A 14 11.85 -4.63 10.21
C GLN A 14 11.07 -5.12 8.97
N HIS A 15 9.75 -5.31 9.11
CA HIS A 15 8.91 -5.96 8.09
C HIS A 15 7.65 -5.16 7.70
N ALA A 16 7.38 -4.04 8.37
CA ALA A 16 6.21 -3.20 8.10
C ALA A 16 6.59 -1.73 8.01
N ASN A 17 5.91 -1.01 7.13
CA ASN A 17 6.02 0.44 6.99
C ASN A 17 4.62 1.06 7.01
N TRP A 18 4.49 2.29 7.52
CA TRP A 18 3.24 3.03 7.45
C TRP A 18 2.97 3.45 6.00
N VAL A 19 1.81 3.05 5.48
CA VAL A 19 1.46 3.12 4.05
C VAL A 19 0.23 3.99 3.78
N GLY A 20 -0.46 4.49 4.80
CA GLY A 20 -1.68 5.27 4.60
C GLY A 20 -2.65 5.26 5.76
N TYR A 21 -3.86 5.77 5.51
CA TYR A 21 -4.95 5.80 6.49
C TYR A 21 -6.33 5.75 5.81
N VAL A 22 -7.34 5.38 6.59
CA VAL A 22 -8.76 5.43 6.21
C VAL A 22 -9.45 6.46 7.08
N ALA A 23 -10.25 7.34 6.48
CA ALA A 23 -11.03 8.36 7.18
C ALA A 23 -12.48 8.35 6.72
N VAL A 24 -13.40 8.76 7.60
CA VAL A 24 -14.83 8.87 7.30
C VAL A 24 -15.37 10.19 7.82
N VAL A 25 -16.21 10.85 7.03
CA VAL A 25 -16.90 12.06 7.47
C VAL A 25 -17.95 11.71 8.53
N THR A 26 -17.84 12.34 9.70
CA THR A 26 -18.74 12.14 10.85
C THR A 26 -19.61 13.35 11.16
N ASP A 27 -19.22 14.53 10.68
CA ASP A 27 -19.99 15.77 10.85
C ASP A 27 -21.30 15.71 10.05
N LYS A 28 -22.42 16.00 10.72
CA LYS A 28 -23.76 15.93 10.12
C LYS A 28 -23.98 17.02 9.08
N ASP A 29 -23.44 18.21 9.30
CA ASP A 29 -23.60 19.34 8.39
C ASP A 29 -22.80 19.08 7.11
N GLU A 30 -21.60 18.51 7.24
CA GLU A 30 -20.79 18.12 6.07
C GLU A 30 -21.37 16.93 5.31
N VAL A 31 -21.92 15.93 6.00
CA VAL A 31 -22.63 14.81 5.34
C VAL A 31 -23.87 15.32 4.59
N ALA A 32 -24.63 16.25 5.17
CA ALA A 32 -25.78 16.86 4.52
C ALA A 32 -25.36 17.70 3.30
N ARG A 33 -24.29 18.48 3.42
CA ARG A 33 -23.72 19.28 2.34
C ARG A 33 -23.22 18.43 1.17
N LEU A 34 -22.55 17.31 1.46
CA LEU A 34 -22.07 16.35 0.45
C LEU A 34 -23.17 15.43 -0.08
N GLY A 35 -24.31 15.34 0.61
CA GLY A 35 -25.42 14.45 0.28
C GLY A 35 -25.12 12.96 0.47
N ARG A 36 -23.98 12.62 1.07
CA ARG A 36 -23.50 11.24 1.27
C ARG A 36 -22.45 11.17 2.38
N ARG A 37 -22.20 9.96 2.88
CA ARG A 37 -21.09 9.69 3.80
C ARG A 37 -19.82 9.36 3.01
N ASP A 38 -18.86 10.28 3.02
CA ASP A 38 -17.57 10.09 2.34
C ASP A 38 -16.61 9.25 3.19
N ILE A 39 -16.05 8.19 2.57
CA ILE A 39 -14.97 7.35 3.11
C ILE A 39 -13.76 7.53 2.20
N VAL A 40 -12.63 7.91 2.76
CA VAL A 40 -11.38 8.17 2.05
C VAL A 40 -10.34 7.13 2.45
N ILE A 41 -9.68 6.54 1.46
CA ILE A 41 -8.52 5.65 1.65
C ILE A 41 -7.32 6.36 1.02
N ALA A 42 -6.43 6.89 1.86
CA ALA A 42 -5.26 7.66 1.43
C ALA A 42 -4.00 6.82 1.52
N TRP A 43 -3.32 6.63 0.39
CA TRP A 43 -2.05 5.90 0.30
C TRP A 43 -0.87 6.86 0.34
N ARG A 44 0.15 6.53 1.14
CA ARG A 44 1.41 7.26 1.24
C ARG A 44 2.28 6.94 0.03
N GLY A 45 2.74 7.98 -0.67
CA GLY A 45 3.74 7.87 -1.73
C GLY A 45 5.16 7.57 -1.23
N THR A 46 6.05 7.25 -2.15
CA THR A 46 7.48 7.04 -1.90
C THR A 46 8.21 8.37 -1.68
N VAL A 47 9.08 8.44 -0.66
CA VAL A 47 9.83 9.68 -0.27
C VAL A 47 11.31 9.62 -0.66
N THR A 48 11.79 8.61 -1.40
CA THR A 48 13.22 8.46 -1.72
C THR A 48 13.42 8.20 -3.22
N TYR A 49 14.09 9.14 -3.90
CA TYR A 49 14.02 9.34 -5.35
C TYR A 49 15.14 8.70 -6.20
N LEU A 50 16.16 8.00 -5.67
CA LEU A 50 17.40 7.80 -6.48
C LEU A 50 17.86 6.36 -6.81
N GLU A 51 17.41 5.31 -6.11
CA GLU A 51 17.65 3.92 -6.56
C GLU A 51 16.36 3.21 -7.04
N TRP A 52 15.19 3.76 -6.68
CA TRP A 52 13.87 3.19 -7.02
C TRP A 52 13.48 3.29 -8.50
N ILE A 53 13.88 4.33 -9.23
CA ILE A 53 13.49 4.47 -10.66
C ILE A 53 14.20 3.44 -11.57
N TYR A 54 15.31 2.85 -11.12
CA TYR A 54 16.07 1.88 -11.91
C TYR A 54 15.62 0.43 -11.70
N ASP A 55 15.09 0.06 -10.52
CA ASP A 55 14.58 -1.31 -10.22
C ASP A 55 13.04 -1.44 -10.26
N LEU A 56 12.28 -0.34 -10.26
CA LEU A 56 10.79 -0.32 -10.33
C LEU A 56 10.24 -0.57 -11.74
N LYS A 57 11.08 -0.80 -12.74
CA LYS A 57 10.66 -0.81 -14.14
C LYS A 57 10.71 -2.23 -14.72
N ASP A 58 9.56 -2.64 -15.24
CA ASP A 58 9.32 -3.70 -16.24
C ASP A 58 8.97 -5.13 -15.80
N ILE A 59 8.86 -5.44 -14.51
CA ILE A 59 8.29 -6.74 -14.11
C ILE A 59 6.79 -6.63 -13.88
N LEU A 60 6.04 -7.09 -14.88
CA LEU A 60 4.60 -7.27 -14.80
C LEU A 60 4.27 -8.68 -14.29
N CYS A 61 3.37 -8.77 -13.32
CA CYS A 61 2.78 -10.03 -12.88
C CYS A 61 1.28 -10.06 -13.20
N SER A 62 0.69 -11.27 -13.24
CA SER A 62 -0.76 -11.39 -13.30
C SER A 62 -1.37 -10.77 -12.05
N ALA A 63 -2.39 -9.94 -12.22
CA ALA A 63 -3.08 -9.29 -11.11
C ALA A 63 -3.91 -10.29 -10.28
N ASN A 64 -4.37 -11.40 -10.88
CA ASN A 64 -5.18 -12.44 -10.23
C ASN A 64 -6.39 -11.90 -9.42
N PHE A 65 -6.91 -10.71 -9.77
CA PHE A 65 -8.05 -10.07 -9.09
C PHE A 65 -9.39 -10.35 -9.77
N GLY A 66 -9.38 -10.97 -10.95
CA GLY A 66 -10.59 -11.26 -11.74
C GLY A 66 -10.43 -12.53 -12.57
N ALA A 67 -11.43 -12.81 -13.40
CA ALA A 67 -11.45 -14.00 -14.25
C ALA A 67 -10.48 -13.93 -15.45
N ASP A 68 -10.05 -12.72 -15.83
CA ASP A 68 -9.15 -12.50 -16.96
C ASP A 68 -7.67 -12.64 -16.55
N PRO A 69 -6.97 -13.68 -17.01
CA PRO A 69 -5.55 -13.90 -16.70
C PRO A 69 -4.59 -12.99 -17.48
N LEU A 70 -5.08 -12.21 -18.44
CA LEU A 70 -4.26 -11.30 -19.24
C LEU A 70 -4.02 -9.96 -18.54
N ILE A 71 -4.77 -9.65 -17.49
CA ILE A 71 -4.61 -8.42 -16.71
C ILE A 71 -3.30 -8.49 -15.93
N LYS A 72 -2.40 -7.57 -16.28
CA LYS A 72 -1.09 -7.42 -15.67
C LYS A 72 -1.02 -6.17 -14.80
N ILE A 73 -0.27 -6.28 -13.71
CA ILE A 73 0.02 -5.19 -12.78
C ILE A 73 1.52 -5.17 -12.49
N GLU A 74 2.05 -4.00 -12.14
CA GLU A 74 3.44 -3.86 -11.75
C GLU A 74 3.70 -4.60 -10.43
N LEU A 75 4.77 -5.39 -10.41
CA LEU A 75 5.07 -6.34 -9.34
C LEU A 75 5.27 -5.66 -7.98
N GLY A 76 5.92 -4.50 -7.94
CA GLY A 76 6.14 -3.72 -6.72
C GLY A 76 4.85 -3.27 -6.06
N PHE A 77 3.92 -2.70 -6.83
CA PHE A 77 2.58 -2.33 -6.34
C PHE A 77 1.76 -3.55 -5.94
N HIS A 78 1.86 -4.65 -6.68
CA HIS A 78 1.20 -5.91 -6.31
C HIS A 78 1.74 -6.48 -4.98
N ASP A 79 3.07 -6.51 -4.78
CA ASP A 79 3.71 -6.94 -3.53
C ASP A 79 3.31 -6.01 -2.39
N LEU A 80 3.33 -4.68 -2.60
CA LEU A 80 2.89 -3.70 -1.60
C LEU A 80 1.44 -3.94 -1.15
N TYR A 81 0.55 -4.29 -2.08
CA TYR A 81 -0.87 -4.44 -1.81
C TYR A 81 -1.23 -5.81 -1.20
N THR A 82 -0.56 -6.88 -1.61
CA THR A 82 -0.96 -8.27 -1.29
C THR A 82 -0.05 -8.97 -0.28
N LYS A 83 1.17 -8.49 -0.05
CA LYS A 83 2.11 -9.15 0.84
C LYS A 83 1.70 -9.03 2.30
N LYS A 84 1.90 -10.11 3.04
CA LYS A 84 1.74 -10.19 4.49
C LYS A 84 2.94 -10.92 5.10
N GLU A 85 3.18 -10.68 6.38
CA GLU A 85 4.22 -11.31 7.17
C GLU A 85 3.61 -11.81 8.48
N ASP A 86 3.43 -13.13 8.60
CA ASP A 86 2.75 -13.75 9.74
C ASP A 86 3.51 -13.52 11.06
N SER A 87 4.83 -13.30 10.97
CA SER A 87 5.69 -13.01 12.13
C SER A 87 5.63 -11.55 12.59
N CYS A 88 5.02 -10.64 11.81
CA CYS A 88 4.93 -9.22 12.13
C CYS A 88 3.53 -8.85 12.63
N LYS A 89 3.45 -8.26 13.83
CA LYS A 89 2.16 -7.82 14.41
C LYS A 89 1.44 -6.73 13.60
N PHE A 90 2.16 -6.01 12.73
CA PHE A 90 1.63 -4.87 11.97
C PHE A 90 1.26 -5.21 10.53
N SER A 91 1.73 -6.34 10.01
CA SER A 91 1.51 -6.78 8.62
C SER A 91 1.08 -8.25 8.55
N SER A 92 0.44 -8.76 9.60
CA SER A 92 -0.17 -10.10 9.63
C SER A 92 -1.28 -10.25 8.58
N PHE A 93 -1.90 -9.14 8.19
CA PHE A 93 -2.77 -9.03 7.04
C PHE A 93 -2.11 -8.18 5.96
N SER A 94 -2.46 -8.45 4.70
CA SER A 94 -2.11 -7.58 3.59
C SER A 94 -2.78 -6.22 3.74
N ALA A 95 -2.33 -5.24 2.95
CA ALA A 95 -3.01 -3.96 2.88
C ALA A 95 -4.36 -4.04 2.13
N ARG A 96 -4.58 -5.12 1.38
CA ARG A 96 -5.89 -5.53 0.83
C ARG A 96 -6.82 -6.08 1.91
#